data_AF-A0A453D1Q1-F1
#
_entry.id   AF-A0A453D1Q1-F1
#
_cell.length_a   1.000
_cell.length_b   1.000
_cell.length_c   1.000
_cell.angle_alpha   90.00
_cell.angle_beta   90.00
_cell.angle_gamma   90.00
#
_symmetry.space_group_name_H-M   'P 1'
#
loop_
_entity.id
_entity.type
_entity.pdbx_description
1 polymer ?
#
loop_
_entity_poly.entity_id
_entity_poly.type
_entity_poly.pdbx_seq_one_letter_code
_entity_poly.pdbx_strand_id
1 'polypeptide(L)'
;QEYYEELIQSKKHDGIRVNYKGDHGKGVCANKDFAEGDLILKDQILVGAQHSLNKIDCVVCSYCFRFIGSVEFQIGHRLYFQSIASSIGCSSERHCHGSDVGSSTCSSGVTKEKSTTLPEEVIESLITGDVSLPFSDHFPLPEIIACQGCEEERYCSQSCADSDWESYHSLLCAGPNTEPPRRSALHKFVEHANETNDIFLVAAKAITFTMLRYKKLKRQNDFQNKSAESNFSLLMEAWKPLSMGFKKRWWDYVALPEDVDASDEDSFRQEIRDLAFTSLQLLKDAIFDAECAPCILFGSHKTWFKLSYHE
;
A
#
# COMPACT_ATOMS: atom_id res chain seq x y z
N GLN A 1 -23.34 -2.46 12.16
CA GLN A 1 -23.17 -3.44 13.25
C GLN A 1 -22.99 -4.83 12.64
N GLU A 2 -23.97 -5.30 11.86
CA GLU A 2 -23.97 -6.59 11.13
C GLU A 2 -22.65 -6.94 10.42
N TYR A 3 -22.09 -6.05 9.59
CA TYR A 3 -20.80 -6.32 8.91
C TYR A 3 -19.68 -6.73 9.87
N TYR A 4 -19.56 -6.09 11.04
CA TYR A 4 -18.49 -6.41 11.98
C TYR A 4 -18.76 -7.74 12.68
N GLU A 5 -20.03 -8.04 12.97
CA GLU A 5 -20.43 -9.32 13.58
C GLU A 5 -20.15 -10.48 12.61
N GLU A 6 -20.51 -10.33 11.33
CA GLU A 6 -20.18 -11.28 10.27
C GLU A 6 -18.66 -11.45 10.11
N LEU A 7 -17.90 -10.35 10.11
CA LEU A 7 -16.45 -10.40 9.98
C LEU A 7 -15.81 -11.14 11.16
N ILE A 8 -16.18 -10.77 12.38
CA ILE A 8 -15.70 -11.38 13.63
C ILE A 8 -16.03 -12.89 13.64
N GLN A 9 -17.26 -13.26 13.27
CA GLN A 9 -17.69 -14.65 13.18
C GLN A 9 -16.94 -15.43 12.10
N SER A 10 -16.77 -14.86 10.90
CA SER A 10 -16.07 -15.51 9.78
C SER A 10 -14.60 -15.80 10.10
N LYS A 11 -13.97 -14.96 10.91
CA LYS A 11 -12.57 -15.10 11.35
C LYS A 11 -12.44 -15.96 12.61
N LYS A 12 -13.56 -16.46 13.16
CA LYS A 12 -13.62 -17.23 14.40
C LYS A 12 -13.01 -16.48 15.60
N HIS A 13 -13.10 -15.15 15.59
CA HIS A 13 -12.69 -14.32 16.72
C HIS A 13 -13.90 -14.21 17.65
N ASP A 14 -14.02 -15.06 18.66
CA ASP A 14 -15.18 -15.03 19.56
C ASP A 14 -14.96 -14.13 20.79
N GLY A 15 -13.80 -13.48 20.91
CA GLY A 15 -13.35 -12.75 22.10
C GLY A 15 -13.63 -11.24 22.10
N ILE A 16 -14.12 -10.69 21.00
CA ILE A 16 -14.30 -9.25 20.81
C ILE A 16 -15.67 -8.91 20.22
N ARG A 17 -16.12 -7.68 20.44
CA ARG A 17 -17.29 -7.08 19.78
C ARG A 17 -17.01 -5.63 19.43
N VAL A 18 -17.66 -5.14 18.38
CA VAL A 18 -17.65 -3.71 18.05
C VAL A 18 -18.83 -3.05 18.74
N ASN A 19 -18.56 -2.00 19.52
CA ASN A 19 -19.56 -1.20 20.21
C ASN A 19 -19.47 0.25 19.75
N TYR A 20 -20.61 0.95 19.71
CA TYR A 20 -20.65 2.40 19.55
C TYR A 20 -20.68 3.06 20.92
N LYS A 21 -19.69 3.91 21.22
CA LYS A 21 -19.64 4.70 22.46
C LYS A 21 -19.69 6.19 22.09
N GLY A 22 -20.90 6.74 22.10
CA GLY A 22 -21.21 8.19 22.01
C GLY A 22 -20.11 9.02 21.34
N ASP A 23 -19.42 9.81 22.17
CA ASP A 23 -18.45 10.84 21.78
C ASP A 23 -17.17 10.32 21.09
N HIS A 24 -16.89 9.01 21.20
CA HIS A 24 -15.68 8.39 20.65
C HIS A 24 -15.94 7.55 19.41
N GLY A 25 -17.19 7.48 18.94
CA GLY A 25 -17.59 6.69 17.79
C GLY A 25 -17.52 5.18 18.05
N LYS A 26 -16.95 4.42 17.11
CA LYS A 26 -16.85 2.95 17.19
C LYS A 26 -15.60 2.54 17.95
N GLY A 27 -15.73 1.55 18.83
CA GLY A 27 -14.63 0.93 19.55
C GLY A 27 -14.75 -0.59 19.59
N VAL A 28 -13.62 -1.26 19.83
CA VAL A 28 -13.57 -2.71 20.07
C VAL A 28 -13.59 -2.95 21.57
N CYS A 29 -14.43 -3.87 22.03
CA CYS A 29 -14.53 -4.27 23.44
C CYS A 29 -14.33 -5.78 23.55
N ALA A 30 -13.68 -6.22 24.62
CA ALA A 30 -13.65 -7.62 24.99
C ALA A 30 -15.06 -8.12 25.32
N ASN A 31 -15.36 -9.36 24.96
CA ASN A 31 -16.58 -10.06 25.38
C ASN A 31 -16.29 -11.27 26.29
N LYS A 32 -15.00 -11.54 26.55
CA LYS A 32 -14.46 -12.54 27.47
C LYS A 32 -13.17 -12.02 28.10
N ASP A 33 -12.69 -12.69 29.12
CA ASP A 33 -11.38 -12.38 29.74
C ASP A 33 -10.24 -12.88 28.85
N PHE A 34 -9.15 -12.12 28.79
CA PHE A 34 -7.92 -12.46 28.10
C PHE A 34 -6.76 -12.52 29.10
N ALA A 35 -5.90 -13.52 28.97
CA ALA A 35 -4.63 -13.60 29.67
C ALA A 35 -3.52 -12.86 28.90
N GLU A 36 -2.42 -12.57 29.59
CA GLU A 36 -1.22 -12.05 28.96
C GLU A 36 -0.70 -13.03 27.90
N GLY A 37 -0.45 -12.53 26.69
CA GLY A 37 -0.01 -13.33 25.54
C GLY A 37 -1.13 -13.88 24.66
N ASP A 38 -2.41 -13.69 25.02
CA ASP A 38 -3.53 -14.13 24.19
C ASP A 38 -3.60 -13.37 22.86
N LEU A 39 -3.81 -14.11 21.77
CA LEU A 39 -4.11 -13.53 20.46
C LEU A 39 -5.55 -13.01 20.45
N ILE A 40 -5.72 -11.70 20.58
CA ILE A 40 -7.03 -11.03 20.59
C ILE A 40 -7.63 -10.91 19.18
N LEU A 41 -6.82 -10.51 18.20
CA LEU A 41 -7.25 -10.26 16.83
C LEU A 41 -6.10 -10.56 15.86
N LYS A 42 -6.42 -11.29 14.80
CA LYS A 42 -5.58 -11.43 13.60
C LYS A 42 -6.44 -11.10 12.39
N ASP A 43 -6.02 -10.12 11.62
CA ASP A 43 -6.73 -9.72 10.41
C ASP A 43 -5.80 -9.71 9.20
N GLN A 44 -6.41 -9.73 8.02
CA GLN A 44 -5.72 -9.63 6.75
C GLN A 44 -5.70 -8.18 6.29
N ILE A 45 -4.55 -7.73 5.80
CA ILE A 45 -4.41 -6.39 5.22
C ILE A 45 -5.35 -6.27 4.02
N LEU A 46 -6.22 -5.26 4.04
CA LEU A 46 -7.19 -5.03 2.97
C LEU A 46 -6.55 -4.35 1.76
N VAL A 47 -5.70 -3.36 2.00
CA VAL A 47 -4.87 -2.68 1.00
C VAL A 47 -3.58 -2.22 1.66
N GLY A 48 -2.47 -2.26 0.92
CA GLY A 48 -1.18 -1.77 1.39
C GLY A 48 -0.19 -1.67 0.25
N ALA A 49 0.81 -0.81 0.41
CA ALA A 49 1.93 -0.68 -0.51
C ALA A 49 3.23 -0.55 0.29
N GLN A 50 4.31 -1.11 -0.25
CA GLN A 50 5.65 -0.83 0.27
C GLN A 50 6.04 0.59 -0.16
N HIS A 51 6.51 1.38 0.80
CA HIS A 51 7.00 2.73 0.53
C HIS A 51 8.16 2.69 -0.48
N SER A 52 8.20 3.62 -1.43
CA SER A 52 9.22 3.65 -2.50
C SER A 52 10.65 3.72 -1.96
N LEU A 53 10.90 4.59 -0.98
CA LEU A 53 12.19 4.63 -0.26
C LEU A 53 12.53 3.32 0.46
N ASN A 54 11.53 2.59 0.99
CA ASN A 54 11.79 1.31 1.65
C ASN A 54 12.13 0.20 0.65
N LYS A 55 11.67 0.29 -0.62
CA LYS A 55 12.08 -0.64 -1.69
C LYS A 55 13.59 -0.66 -1.89
N ILE A 56 14.30 0.42 -1.54
CA ILE A 56 15.77 0.53 -1.62
C ILE A 56 16.44 -0.34 -0.54
N ASP A 57 15.92 -0.28 0.68
CA ASP A 57 16.50 -0.95 1.85
C ASP A 57 16.13 -2.43 1.95
N CYS A 58 14.97 -2.83 1.43
CA CYS A 58 14.56 -4.22 1.43
C CYS A 58 13.60 -4.61 0.31
N VAL A 59 13.62 -5.90 -0.03
CA VAL A 59 12.71 -6.51 -0.99
C VAL A 59 11.71 -7.38 -0.24
N VAL A 60 10.43 -7.07 -0.38
CA VAL A 60 9.35 -7.85 0.25
C VAL A 60 8.35 -8.30 -0.78
N CYS A 61 7.50 -9.26 -0.41
CA CYS A 61 6.35 -9.64 -1.19
C CYS A 61 5.39 -8.46 -1.34
N SER A 62 5.03 -8.12 -2.58
CA SER A 62 4.13 -7.03 -2.94
C SER A 62 2.70 -7.15 -2.41
N TYR A 63 2.31 -8.36 -1.97
CA TYR A 63 0.99 -8.65 -1.41
C TYR A 63 0.99 -8.71 0.12
N CYS A 64 1.92 -9.47 0.73
CA CYS A 64 1.91 -9.73 2.17
C CYS A 64 3.04 -9.07 2.96
N PHE A 65 3.95 -8.35 2.30
CA PHE A 65 5.08 -7.63 2.89
C PHE A 65 6.09 -8.49 3.66
N ARG A 66 6.04 -9.81 3.48
CA ARG A 66 7.08 -10.72 3.98
C ARG A 66 8.37 -10.53 3.17
N PHE A 67 9.53 -10.46 3.82
CA PHE A 67 10.84 -10.51 3.17
C PHE A 67 10.96 -11.75 2.26
N ILE A 68 11.61 -11.61 1.10
CA ILE A 68 11.79 -12.66 0.07
C ILE A 68 13.23 -12.73 -0.42
N GLY A 69 13.60 -13.80 -1.12
CA GLY A 69 14.96 -14.04 -1.60
C GLY A 69 15.82 -14.74 -0.56
N SER A 70 17.03 -14.23 -0.32
CA SER A 70 17.96 -14.70 0.71
C SER A 70 18.49 -13.52 1.53
N VAL A 71 19.18 -13.81 2.64
CA VAL A 71 19.84 -12.77 3.45
C VAL A 71 20.90 -12.03 2.60
N GLU A 72 21.64 -12.77 1.77
CA GLU A 72 22.63 -12.24 0.85
C GLU A 72 22.00 -11.34 -0.19
N PHE A 73 20.88 -11.76 -0.77
CA PHE A 73 20.13 -10.94 -1.72
C PHE A 73 19.66 -9.62 -1.09
N GLN A 74 19.12 -9.64 0.13
CA GLN A 74 18.68 -8.41 0.83
C GLN A 74 19.85 -7.46 1.08
N ILE A 75 20.99 -7.99 1.54
CA ILE A 75 22.20 -7.19 1.81
C ILE A 75 22.77 -6.65 0.50
N GLY A 76 22.92 -7.50 -0.52
CA GLY A 76 23.40 -7.13 -1.85
C GLY A 76 22.53 -6.04 -2.49
N HIS A 77 21.21 -6.20 -2.42
CA HIS A 77 20.25 -5.21 -2.91
C HIS A 77 20.48 -3.82 -2.29
N ARG A 78 20.56 -3.76 -0.95
CA ARG A 78 20.78 -2.49 -0.25
C ARG A 78 22.14 -1.87 -0.58
N LEU A 79 23.20 -2.68 -0.65
CA LEU A 79 24.55 -2.22 -0.99
C LEU A 79 24.62 -1.69 -2.43
N TYR A 80 23.93 -2.34 -3.36
CA TYR A 80 23.83 -1.90 -4.75
C TYR A 80 23.19 -0.51 -4.87
N PHE A 81 22.05 -0.27 -4.23
CA PHE A 81 21.45 1.06 -4.30
C PHE A 81 22.25 2.12 -3.53
N GLN A 82 22.94 1.74 -2.45
CA GLN A 82 23.86 2.64 -1.75
C GLN A 82 25.05 3.05 -2.65
N SER A 83 25.59 2.14 -3.46
CA SER A 83 26.68 2.44 -4.38
C SER A 83 26.21 3.40 -5.48
N ILE A 84 25.02 3.19 -6.04
CA ILE A 84 24.41 4.10 -7.03
C ILE A 84 24.20 5.49 -6.44
N ALA A 85 23.60 5.59 -5.25
CA ALA A 85 23.36 6.87 -4.60
C ALA A 85 24.67 7.64 -4.33
N SER A 86 25.73 6.93 -3.95
CA SER A 86 27.07 7.51 -3.72
C SER A 86 27.70 8.02 -5.02
N SER A 87 27.51 7.31 -6.15
CA SER A 87 28.05 7.68 -7.46
C SER A 87 27.36 8.89 -8.08
N ILE A 88 26.06 9.09 -7.81
CA ILE A 88 25.29 10.22 -8.36
C ILE A 88 25.54 11.52 -7.56
N GLY A 89 26.24 11.47 -6.43
CA GLY A 89 26.46 12.64 -5.56
C GLY A 89 25.16 13.20 -4.97
N CYS A 90 24.08 12.41 -4.98
CA CYS A 90 22.79 12.81 -4.45
C CYS A 90 22.84 12.70 -2.93
N SER A 91 23.21 13.79 -2.27
CA SER A 91 22.92 14.01 -0.86
C SER A 91 21.43 14.31 -0.68
N SER A 92 20.55 13.37 -1.07
CA SER A 92 19.25 13.30 -0.42
C SER A 92 19.55 12.92 1.02
N GLU A 93 19.55 13.92 1.90
CA GLU A 93 19.46 13.69 3.33
C GLU A 93 18.28 12.73 3.52
N ARG A 94 18.61 11.48 3.85
CA ARG A 94 17.62 10.51 4.30
C ARG A 94 17.05 11.10 5.58
N HIS A 95 15.96 11.86 5.50
CA HIS A 95 15.13 12.17 6.65
C HIS A 95 14.51 10.83 7.10
N CYS A 96 15.31 10.05 7.82
CA CYS A 96 14.79 9.11 8.77
C CYS A 96 14.01 9.95 9.77
N HIS A 97 12.68 10.00 9.65
CA HIS A 97 11.83 10.43 10.75
C HIS A 97 12.02 9.41 11.90
N GLY A 98 13.06 9.63 12.69
CA GLY A 98 13.26 8.98 13.96
C GLY A 98 12.39 9.68 14.99
N SER A 99 11.19 9.17 15.21
CA SER A 99 10.42 9.44 16.43
C SER A 99 10.55 8.22 17.35
N ASP A 100 11.44 8.37 18.34
CA ASP A 100 11.44 7.78 19.68
C ASP A 100 11.06 6.31 19.88
N VAL A 101 12.06 5.44 20.08
CA VAL A 101 12.46 4.92 21.41
C VAL A 101 13.72 4.05 21.31
N GLY A 102 14.82 4.49 21.95
CA GLY A 102 16.03 3.69 22.11
C GLY A 102 17.31 4.40 21.67
N SER A 103 17.66 5.48 22.38
CA SER A 103 18.89 6.24 22.20
C SER A 103 20.13 5.34 22.34
N SER A 104 20.74 4.97 21.21
CA SER A 104 22.19 4.77 21.15
C SER A 104 22.80 6.01 20.52
N THR A 105 23.42 6.82 21.35
CA THR A 105 24.11 8.04 20.99
C THR A 105 25.29 7.68 20.06
N CYS A 106 25.13 7.80 18.75
CA CYS A 106 26.27 7.81 17.84
C CYS A 106 26.76 9.26 17.74
N SER A 107 27.81 9.56 18.49
CA SER A 107 28.50 10.84 18.45
C SER A 107 28.92 11.17 17.02
N SER A 108 28.50 12.33 16.54
CA SER A 108 28.99 12.96 15.32
C SER A 108 30.46 13.37 15.48
N GLY A 109 31.36 12.40 15.35
CA GLY A 109 32.74 12.63 14.96
C GLY A 109 32.82 12.51 13.45
N VAL A 110 32.94 13.63 12.73
CA VAL A 110 33.28 13.64 11.31
C VAL A 110 34.75 13.21 11.18
N THR A 111 34.99 11.91 11.23
CA THR A 111 36.16 11.32 10.60
C THR A 111 35.79 11.08 9.14
N LYS A 112 36.53 11.72 8.22
CA LYS A 112 36.60 11.32 6.81
C LYS A 112 37.17 9.90 6.75
N GLU A 113 36.39 8.91 7.12
CA GLU A 113 36.68 7.53 6.74
C GLU A 113 36.43 7.45 5.24
N LYS A 114 37.44 6.98 4.51
CA LYS A 114 37.29 6.62 3.11
C LYS A 114 36.09 5.67 3.03
N SER A 115 35.02 6.08 2.37
CA SER A 115 33.96 5.16 1.94
C SER A 115 34.63 4.12 1.04
N THR A 116 35.06 3.00 1.63
CA THR A 116 35.47 1.82 0.88
C THR A 116 34.18 1.21 0.35
N THR A 117 33.73 1.72 -0.79
CA THR A 117 32.71 1.07 -1.61
C THR A 117 33.19 -0.35 -1.89
N LEU A 118 32.39 -1.35 -1.52
CA LEU A 118 32.68 -2.75 -1.84
C LEU A 118 32.83 -2.90 -3.36
N PRO A 119 33.71 -3.80 -3.85
CA PRO A 119 33.83 -4.09 -5.27
C PRO A 119 32.47 -4.51 -5.86
N GLU A 120 32.19 -4.09 -7.08
CA GLU A 120 30.92 -4.36 -7.77
C GLU A 120 30.69 -5.88 -7.90
N GLU A 121 31.75 -6.64 -8.12
CA GLU A 121 31.70 -8.10 -8.24
C GLU A 121 31.21 -8.77 -6.94
N VAL A 122 31.54 -8.20 -5.78
CA VAL A 122 31.08 -8.71 -4.48
C VAL A 122 29.59 -8.43 -4.29
N ILE A 123 29.12 -7.25 -4.71
CA ILE A 123 27.71 -6.88 -4.64
C ILE A 123 26.89 -7.78 -5.57
N GLU A 124 27.36 -7.98 -6.81
CA GLU A 124 26.73 -8.88 -7.79
C GLU A 124 26.64 -10.30 -7.24
N SER A 125 27.73 -10.84 -6.68
CA SER A 125 27.77 -12.19 -6.09
C SER A 125 26.78 -12.38 -4.94
N LEU A 126 26.48 -11.31 -4.17
CA LEU A 126 25.46 -11.35 -3.12
C LEU A 126 24.03 -11.37 -3.70
N ILE A 127 23.79 -10.62 -4.78
CA ILE A 127 22.48 -10.54 -5.43
C ILE A 127 22.16 -11.84 -6.18
N THR A 128 23.14 -12.42 -6.86
CA THR A 128 22.99 -13.68 -7.61
C THR A 128 22.95 -14.90 -6.69
N GLY A 129 23.47 -14.78 -5.47
CA GLY A 129 23.56 -15.88 -4.50
C GLY A 129 24.80 -16.77 -4.69
N ASP A 130 25.82 -16.28 -5.42
CA ASP A 130 27.10 -16.99 -5.61
C ASP A 130 27.95 -17.01 -4.33
N VAL A 131 27.63 -16.14 -3.36
CA VAL A 131 28.23 -16.12 -2.03
C VAL A 131 27.17 -16.48 -1.00
N SER A 132 27.57 -17.31 -0.02
CA SER A 132 26.78 -17.57 1.19
C SER A 132 27.46 -16.92 2.39
N LEU A 133 26.70 -16.10 3.12
CA LEU A 133 27.16 -15.45 4.33
C LEU A 133 27.07 -16.41 5.52
N PRO A 134 27.98 -16.30 6.52
CA PRO A 134 27.91 -17.13 7.71
C PRO A 134 26.55 -17.01 8.41
N PHE A 135 25.96 -18.16 8.76
CA PHE A 135 24.69 -18.28 9.50
C PHE A 135 23.43 -17.78 8.78
N SER A 136 23.50 -17.47 7.47
CA SER A 136 22.31 -17.05 6.70
C SER A 136 21.26 -18.16 6.57
N ASP A 137 21.69 -19.41 6.66
CA ASP A 137 20.85 -20.62 6.67
C ASP A 137 19.88 -20.69 7.86
N HIS A 138 20.19 -19.98 8.97
CA HIS A 138 19.30 -19.87 10.12
C HIS A 138 18.10 -18.93 9.87
N PHE A 139 18.10 -18.17 8.77
CA PHE A 139 17.07 -17.19 8.43
C PHE A 139 16.46 -17.49 7.05
N PRO A 140 15.76 -18.63 6.89
CA PRO A 140 15.19 -19.00 5.61
C PRO A 140 14.11 -18.02 5.18
N LEU A 141 14.30 -17.44 3.99
CA LEU A 141 13.34 -16.57 3.33
C LEU A 141 12.69 -17.31 2.14
N PRO A 142 11.43 -16.98 1.77
CA PRO A 142 10.79 -17.56 0.59
C PRO A 142 11.50 -17.15 -0.69
N GLU A 143 11.52 -18.06 -1.68
CA GLU A 143 11.98 -17.75 -3.03
C GLU A 143 11.17 -16.61 -3.68
N ILE A 144 11.81 -15.93 -4.63
CA ILE A 144 11.22 -14.80 -5.36
C ILE A 144 10.43 -15.32 -6.54
N ILE A 145 9.14 -15.01 -6.57
CA ILE A 145 8.29 -15.19 -7.74
C ILE A 145 8.06 -13.83 -8.38
N ALA A 146 8.52 -13.66 -9.61
CA ALA A 146 8.33 -12.43 -10.36
C ALA A 146 6.89 -12.30 -10.88
N CYS A 147 6.42 -11.06 -11.02
CA CYS A 147 5.23 -10.79 -11.80
C CYS A 147 5.42 -11.24 -13.26
N GLN A 148 4.36 -11.80 -13.86
CA GLN A 148 4.37 -12.22 -15.28
C GLN A 148 4.30 -11.04 -16.25
N GLY A 149 3.95 -9.85 -15.75
CA GLY A 149 3.76 -8.65 -16.55
C GLY A 149 4.91 -7.66 -16.42
N CYS A 150 5.28 -7.25 -15.20
CA CYS A 150 6.31 -6.24 -14.94
C CYS A 150 7.48 -6.82 -14.13
N GLU A 151 8.58 -6.07 -14.09
CA GLU A 151 9.78 -6.45 -13.33
C GLU A 151 9.79 -5.89 -11.89
N GLU A 152 8.81 -5.03 -11.57
CA GLU A 152 8.74 -4.29 -10.32
C GLU A 152 8.15 -5.11 -9.17
N GLU A 153 7.08 -5.88 -9.42
CA GLU A 153 6.36 -6.59 -8.37
C GLU A 153 6.86 -8.02 -8.21
N ARG A 154 7.04 -8.44 -6.95
CA ARG A 154 7.66 -9.71 -6.56
C ARG A 154 6.88 -10.34 -5.42
N TYR A 155 6.82 -11.68 -5.37
CA TYR A 155 5.94 -12.41 -4.48
C TYR A 155 6.66 -13.55 -3.77
N CYS A 156 6.20 -13.89 -2.56
CA CYS A 156 6.72 -15.03 -1.80
C CYS A 156 6.09 -16.38 -2.19
N SER A 157 5.02 -16.37 -2.99
CA SER A 157 4.31 -17.57 -3.44
C SER A 157 3.40 -17.25 -4.62
N GLN A 158 3.06 -18.28 -5.42
CA GLN A 158 2.15 -18.14 -6.55
C GLN A 158 0.77 -17.66 -6.06
N SER A 159 0.32 -18.16 -4.89
CA SER A 159 -0.92 -17.70 -4.27
C SER A 159 -0.92 -16.21 -3.95
N CYS A 160 0.21 -15.63 -3.53
CA CYS A 160 0.32 -14.17 -3.34
C CYS A 160 0.29 -13.42 -4.67
N ALA A 161 0.97 -13.93 -5.70
CA ALA A 161 0.95 -13.34 -7.04
C ALA A 161 -0.48 -13.32 -7.61
N ASP A 162 -1.19 -14.45 -7.54
CA ASP A 162 -2.57 -14.58 -8.02
C ASP A 162 -3.52 -13.67 -7.22
N SER A 163 -3.37 -13.65 -5.89
CA SER A 163 -4.22 -12.81 -5.02
C SER A 163 -4.03 -11.32 -5.29
N ASP A 164 -2.78 -10.88 -5.50
CA ASP A 164 -2.47 -9.50 -5.86
C ASP A 164 -3.01 -9.15 -7.26
N TRP A 165 -2.85 -10.05 -8.23
CA TRP A 165 -3.38 -9.88 -9.58
C TRP A 165 -4.90 -9.74 -9.60
N GLU A 166 -5.60 -10.64 -8.91
CA GLU A 166 -7.06 -10.66 -8.82
C GLU A 166 -7.63 -9.46 -8.06
N SER A 167 -6.89 -8.96 -7.07
CA SER A 167 -7.38 -7.92 -6.16
C SER A 167 -6.95 -6.52 -6.58
N TYR A 168 -5.80 -6.32 -7.21
CA TYR A 168 -5.26 -4.97 -7.47
C TYR A 168 -4.43 -4.88 -8.76
N HIS A 169 -3.40 -5.71 -8.88
CA HIS A 169 -2.27 -5.48 -9.80
C HIS A 169 -2.64 -5.64 -11.27
N SER A 170 -3.66 -6.43 -11.61
CA SER A 170 -4.12 -6.59 -13.01
C SER A 170 -4.49 -5.26 -13.70
N LEU A 171 -4.90 -4.24 -12.93
CA LEU A 171 -5.16 -2.89 -13.44
C LEU A 171 -3.97 -1.92 -13.29
N LEU A 172 -3.01 -2.22 -12.40
CA LEU A 172 -1.86 -1.37 -12.09
C LEU A 172 -0.55 -1.83 -12.74
N CYS A 173 -0.57 -2.98 -13.42
CA CYS A 173 0.63 -3.54 -14.05
C CYS A 173 1.09 -2.67 -15.24
N ALA A 174 2.26 -2.05 -15.10
CA ALA A 174 2.91 -1.26 -16.16
C ALA A 174 3.88 -2.10 -17.04
N GLY A 175 3.68 -3.42 -17.09
CA GLY A 175 4.53 -4.34 -17.85
C GLY A 175 4.49 -4.17 -19.38
N PRO A 176 5.42 -4.80 -20.12
CA PRO A 176 5.43 -4.78 -21.59
C PRO A 176 4.15 -5.35 -22.25
N ASN A 177 3.38 -6.16 -21.52
CA ASN A 177 2.10 -6.71 -22.01
C ASN A 177 0.92 -5.74 -21.84
N THR A 178 1.10 -4.61 -21.15
CA THR A 178 0.07 -3.57 -21.03
C THR A 178 0.09 -2.64 -22.24
N GLU A 179 -1.08 -2.32 -22.80
CA GLU A 179 -1.21 -1.38 -23.94
C GLU A 179 -0.38 -0.09 -23.75
N PRO A 180 0.37 0.37 -24.77
CA PRO A 180 1.29 1.51 -24.63
C PRO A 180 0.68 2.79 -24.05
N PRO A 181 -0.54 3.23 -24.46
CA PRO A 181 -1.17 4.43 -23.87
C PRO A 181 -1.45 4.26 -22.38
N ARG A 182 -1.97 3.09 -21.98
CA ARG A 182 -2.23 2.75 -20.58
C ARG A 182 -0.94 2.68 -19.78
N ARG A 183 0.11 2.07 -20.34
CA ARG A 183 1.44 1.97 -19.71
C ARG A 183 2.00 3.36 -19.41
N SER A 184 1.96 4.26 -20.40
CA SER A 184 2.43 5.64 -20.24
C SER A 184 1.63 6.39 -19.17
N ALA A 185 0.31 6.22 -19.12
CA ALA A 185 -0.53 6.83 -18.09
C ALA A 185 -0.23 6.28 -16.69
N LEU A 186 0.01 4.97 -16.55
CA LEU A 186 0.43 4.36 -15.28
C LEU A 186 1.77 4.92 -14.80
N HIS A 187 2.76 5.06 -15.68
CA HIS A 187 4.05 5.65 -15.32
C HIS A 187 3.90 7.09 -14.83
N LYS A 188 3.13 7.93 -15.53
CA LYS A 188 2.86 9.32 -15.10
C LYS A 188 2.18 9.37 -13.73
N PHE A 189 1.24 8.46 -13.47
CA PHE A 189 0.60 8.36 -12.17
C PHE A 189 1.59 7.98 -11.05
N VAL A 190 2.43 6.96 -11.29
CA VAL A 190 3.42 6.49 -10.32
C VAL A 190 4.50 7.54 -10.06
N GLU A 191 4.97 8.23 -11.10
CA GLU A 191 5.91 9.36 -11.01
C GLU A 191 5.31 10.47 -10.13
N HIS A 192 4.11 10.94 -10.46
CA HIS A 192 3.41 11.95 -9.65
C HIS A 192 3.25 11.51 -8.18
N ALA A 193 2.87 10.26 -7.93
CA ALA A 193 2.71 9.75 -6.57
C ALA A 193 4.03 9.75 -5.80
N ASN A 194 5.12 9.30 -6.42
CA ASN A 194 6.44 9.28 -5.78
C ASN A 194 7.02 10.67 -5.55
N GLU A 195 6.74 11.64 -6.42
CA GLU A 195 7.23 13.01 -6.30
C GLU A 195 6.41 13.88 -5.32
N THR A 196 5.14 13.52 -5.06
CA THR A 196 4.23 14.36 -4.27
C THR A 196 3.77 13.70 -2.98
N ASN A 197 3.10 12.56 -3.06
CA ASN A 197 2.62 11.82 -1.89
C ASN A 197 2.33 10.35 -2.21
N ASP A 198 3.02 9.45 -1.51
CA ASP A 198 2.93 8.00 -1.71
C ASP A 198 1.56 7.41 -1.31
N ILE A 199 0.74 8.15 -0.54
CA ILE A 199 -0.65 7.77 -0.21
C ILE A 199 -1.46 7.47 -1.46
N PHE A 200 -1.14 8.11 -2.58
CA PHE A 200 -1.82 7.90 -3.85
C PHE A 200 -1.64 6.47 -4.37
N LEU A 201 -0.50 5.82 -4.12
CA LEU A 201 -0.29 4.41 -4.48
C LEU A 201 -1.24 3.48 -3.71
N VAL A 202 -1.44 3.76 -2.42
CA VAL A 202 -2.40 3.01 -1.59
C VAL A 202 -3.84 3.30 -2.03
N ALA A 203 -4.16 4.55 -2.35
CA ALA A 203 -5.47 4.93 -2.88
C ALA A 203 -5.78 4.23 -4.21
N ALA A 204 -4.80 4.10 -5.11
CA ALA A 204 -4.95 3.35 -6.36
C ALA A 204 -5.26 1.86 -6.11
N LYS A 205 -4.61 1.23 -5.12
CA LYS A 205 -4.96 -0.15 -4.71
C LYS A 205 -6.40 -0.22 -4.17
N ALA A 206 -6.86 0.74 -3.38
CA ALA A 206 -8.25 0.79 -2.90
C ALA A 206 -9.29 0.93 -4.03
N ILE A 207 -8.99 1.78 -5.03
CA ILE A 207 -9.86 1.98 -6.19
C ILE A 207 -9.91 0.70 -7.05
N THR A 208 -8.75 0.13 -7.38
CA THR A 208 -8.67 -1.08 -8.20
C THR A 208 -9.27 -2.30 -7.51
N PHE A 209 -9.08 -2.45 -6.20
CA PHE A 209 -9.79 -3.43 -5.38
C PHE A 209 -11.30 -3.37 -5.57
N THR A 210 -11.85 -2.16 -5.46
CA THR A 210 -13.29 -1.94 -5.58
C THR A 210 -13.78 -2.26 -6.99
N MET A 211 -13.04 -1.81 -8.01
CA MET A 211 -13.39 -2.06 -9.42
C MET A 211 -13.34 -3.55 -9.77
N LEU A 212 -12.30 -4.27 -9.35
CA LEU A 212 -12.14 -5.70 -9.64
C LEU A 212 -13.17 -6.54 -8.88
N ARG A 213 -13.44 -6.20 -7.61
CA ARG A 213 -14.51 -6.83 -6.83
C ARG A 213 -15.89 -6.57 -7.44
N TYR A 214 -16.18 -5.35 -7.88
CA TYR A 214 -17.42 -5.01 -8.58
C TYR A 214 -17.59 -5.83 -9.85
N LYS A 215 -16.57 -5.91 -10.70
CA LYS A 215 -16.58 -6.76 -11.91
C LYS A 215 -16.86 -8.22 -11.59
N LYS A 216 -16.30 -8.76 -10.50
CA LYS A 216 -16.53 -10.14 -10.06
C LYS A 216 -17.99 -10.35 -9.63
N LEU A 217 -18.53 -9.45 -8.79
CA LEU A 217 -19.92 -9.51 -8.33
C LEU A 217 -20.91 -9.40 -9.48
N LYS A 218 -20.67 -8.46 -10.41
CA LYS A 218 -21.53 -8.27 -11.58
C LYS A 218 -21.60 -9.51 -12.47
N ARG A 219 -20.45 -10.11 -12.82
CA ARG A 219 -20.42 -11.36 -13.58
C ARG A 219 -21.20 -12.46 -12.87
N GLN A 220 -21.02 -12.62 -11.56
CA GLN A 220 -21.76 -13.62 -10.77
C GLN A 220 -23.27 -13.38 -10.79
N ASN A 221 -23.71 -12.13 -10.72
CA ASN A 221 -25.13 -11.77 -10.79
C ASN A 221 -25.71 -12.08 -12.18
N ASP A 222 -24.99 -11.72 -13.25
CA ASP A 222 -25.39 -11.99 -14.64
C ASP A 222 -25.52 -13.51 -14.88
N PHE A 223 -24.60 -14.32 -14.35
CA PHE A 223 -24.68 -15.79 -14.44
C PHE A 223 -25.87 -16.39 -13.67
N GLN A 224 -26.29 -15.77 -12.56
CA GLN A 224 -27.35 -16.30 -11.71
C GLN A 224 -28.76 -15.90 -12.17
N ASN A 225 -28.92 -15.13 -13.25
CA ASN A 225 -30.21 -14.61 -13.76
C ASN A 225 -31.09 -14.00 -12.64
N LYS A 226 -30.47 -13.48 -11.58
CA LYS A 226 -31.19 -12.78 -10.52
C LYS A 226 -31.74 -11.47 -11.09
N SER A 227 -32.90 -11.06 -10.59
CA SER A 227 -33.50 -9.75 -10.88
C SER A 227 -32.42 -8.67 -10.90
N ALA A 228 -32.52 -7.70 -11.82
CA ALA A 228 -31.54 -6.65 -12.06
C ALA A 228 -31.20 -5.89 -10.78
N GLU A 229 -30.29 -6.46 -9.98
CA GLU A 229 -29.70 -5.79 -8.85
C GLU A 229 -28.99 -4.57 -9.42
N SER A 230 -29.35 -3.39 -8.93
CA SER A 230 -28.83 -2.16 -9.51
C SER A 230 -27.30 -2.20 -9.48
N ASN A 231 -26.64 -1.75 -10.56
CA ASN A 231 -25.18 -1.61 -10.60
C ASN A 231 -24.65 -0.83 -9.38
N PHE A 232 -25.48 0.06 -8.83
CA PHE A 232 -25.19 0.78 -7.60
C PHE A 232 -25.12 -0.12 -6.35
N SER A 233 -26.05 -1.05 -6.16
CA SER A 233 -26.01 -2.02 -5.05
C SER A 233 -24.74 -2.88 -5.11
N LEU A 234 -24.41 -3.41 -6.28
CA LEU A 234 -23.20 -4.21 -6.49
C LEU A 234 -21.92 -3.41 -6.22
N LEU A 235 -21.90 -2.12 -6.59
CA LEU A 235 -20.80 -1.23 -6.27
C LEU A 235 -20.69 -0.99 -4.76
N MET A 236 -21.80 -0.75 -4.07
CA MET A 236 -21.80 -0.55 -2.61
C MET A 236 -21.32 -1.81 -1.88
N GLU A 237 -21.69 -3.00 -2.36
CA GLU A 237 -21.20 -4.28 -1.84
C GLU A 237 -19.71 -4.51 -2.15
N ALA A 238 -19.23 -4.09 -3.32
CA ALA A 238 -17.80 -4.10 -3.65
C ALA A 238 -17.00 -3.14 -2.75
N TRP A 239 -17.56 -1.96 -2.47
CA TRP A 239 -16.94 -0.93 -1.63
C TRP A 239 -17.04 -1.23 -0.13
N LYS A 240 -17.98 -2.09 0.29
CA LYS A 240 -18.32 -2.37 1.69
C LYS A 240 -17.10 -2.57 2.59
N PRO A 241 -16.06 -3.36 2.25
CA PRO A 241 -14.92 -3.55 3.14
C PRO A 241 -14.17 -2.25 3.48
N LEU A 242 -13.99 -1.38 2.49
CA LEU A 242 -13.39 -0.04 2.66
C LEU A 242 -14.40 0.95 3.27
N SER A 243 -15.69 0.66 3.16
CA SER A 243 -16.76 1.53 3.66
C SER A 243 -16.85 1.61 5.17
N MET A 244 -16.33 0.61 5.86
CA MET A 244 -16.47 0.42 7.29
C MET A 244 -15.38 1.13 8.11
N GLY A 245 -14.36 1.70 7.46
CA GLY A 245 -13.37 2.56 8.10
C GLY A 245 -13.91 3.95 8.48
N PHE A 246 -13.16 4.70 9.28
CA PHE A 246 -13.45 6.12 9.53
C PHE A 246 -13.09 6.97 8.30
N LYS A 247 -14.01 7.83 7.86
CA LYS A 247 -13.94 8.48 6.53
C LYS A 247 -14.14 9.98 6.57
N LYS A 248 -13.17 10.66 7.16
CA LYS A 248 -13.04 12.09 6.87
C LYS A 248 -12.11 12.30 5.67
N ARG A 249 -12.21 13.47 5.07
CA ARG A 249 -11.41 13.80 3.89
C ARG A 249 -9.96 13.93 4.32
N TRP A 250 -9.06 13.23 3.64
CA TRP A 250 -7.64 13.24 4.02
C TRP A 250 -7.08 14.66 4.11
N TRP A 251 -7.36 15.49 3.10
CA TRP A 251 -6.91 16.89 3.09
C TRP A 251 -7.48 17.74 4.23
N ASP A 252 -8.62 17.39 4.84
CA ASP A 252 -9.17 18.15 5.98
C ASP A 252 -8.51 17.75 7.32
N TYR A 253 -7.71 16.66 7.36
CA TYR A 253 -7.18 16.06 8.61
C TYR A 253 -5.69 15.71 8.57
N VAL A 254 -5.02 15.84 7.43
CA VAL A 254 -3.56 15.70 7.37
C VAL A 254 -2.92 16.72 8.32
N ALA A 255 -1.88 16.31 9.04
CA ALA A 255 -1.18 17.21 9.96
C ALA A 255 -0.60 18.40 9.17
N LEU A 256 -0.66 19.59 9.75
CA LEU A 256 0.07 20.74 9.22
C LEU A 256 1.57 20.47 9.42
N PRO A 257 2.40 20.63 8.37
CA PRO A 257 3.85 20.65 8.53
C PRO A 257 4.30 21.74 9.51
N GLU A 258 5.44 21.53 10.18
CA GLU A 258 5.96 22.48 11.17
C GLU A 258 6.31 23.86 10.57
N ASP A 259 6.57 23.90 9.26
CA ASP A 259 6.91 25.08 8.47
C ASP A 259 5.70 25.83 7.90
N VAL A 260 4.48 25.34 8.12
CA VAL A 260 3.23 26.01 7.68
C VAL A 260 2.61 26.76 8.84
N ASP A 261 2.50 28.09 8.72
CA ASP A 261 1.79 28.92 9.69
C ASP A 261 0.29 28.60 9.68
N ALA A 262 -0.36 28.71 10.85
CA ALA A 262 -1.81 28.55 10.97
C ALA A 262 -2.59 29.54 10.07
N SER A 263 -2.03 30.70 9.72
CA SER A 263 -2.65 31.62 8.76
C SER A 263 -2.72 31.07 7.34
N ASP A 264 -1.82 30.15 6.99
CA ASP A 264 -1.69 29.58 5.64
C ASP A 264 -2.37 28.21 5.52
N GLU A 265 -3.06 27.74 6.58
CA GLU A 265 -3.73 26.44 6.60
C GLU A 265 -4.69 26.29 5.41
N ASP A 266 -5.54 27.28 5.11
CA ASP A 266 -6.48 27.18 3.99
C ASP A 266 -5.78 26.97 2.64
N SER A 267 -4.62 27.62 2.42
CA SER A 267 -3.83 27.46 1.20
C SER A 267 -3.23 26.06 1.13
N PHE A 268 -2.61 25.59 2.21
CA PHE A 268 -2.08 24.23 2.30
C PHE A 268 -3.16 23.18 2.05
N ARG A 269 -4.33 23.32 2.67
CA ARG A 269 -5.48 22.42 2.49
C ARG A 269 -5.94 22.39 1.04
N GLN A 270 -5.88 23.52 0.34
CA GLN A 270 -6.22 23.63 -1.07
C GLN A 270 -5.18 22.91 -1.96
N GLU A 271 -3.89 23.08 -1.69
CA GLU A 271 -2.82 22.37 -2.40
C GLU A 271 -2.97 20.85 -2.30
N ILE A 272 -3.24 20.32 -1.10
CA ILE A 272 -3.47 18.87 -0.91
C ILE A 272 -4.69 18.39 -1.69
N ARG A 273 -5.75 19.20 -1.81
CA ARG A 273 -6.91 18.88 -2.65
C ARG A 273 -6.55 18.82 -4.12
N ASP A 274 -5.75 19.76 -4.60
CA ASP A 274 -5.34 19.85 -6.01
C ASP A 274 -4.40 18.71 -6.38
N LEU A 275 -3.51 18.30 -5.47
CA LEU A 275 -2.71 17.08 -5.60
C LEU A 275 -3.60 15.83 -5.71
N ALA A 276 -4.57 15.67 -4.80
CA ALA A 276 -5.49 14.54 -4.83
C ALA A 276 -6.32 14.49 -6.13
N PHE A 277 -6.73 15.64 -6.65
CA PHE A 277 -7.47 15.73 -7.91
C PHE A 277 -6.59 15.36 -9.12
N THR A 278 -5.38 15.90 -9.17
CA THR A 278 -4.40 15.60 -10.23
C THR A 278 -4.07 14.11 -10.26
N SER A 279 -3.76 13.55 -9.10
CA SER A 279 -3.49 12.12 -8.93
C SER A 279 -4.67 11.25 -9.39
N LEU A 280 -5.90 11.61 -9.02
CA LEU A 280 -7.09 10.90 -9.46
C LEU A 280 -7.27 10.97 -10.98
N GLN A 281 -7.00 12.12 -11.61
CA GLN A 281 -7.13 12.26 -13.06
C GLN A 281 -6.09 11.39 -13.80
N LEU A 282 -4.83 11.40 -13.34
CA LEU A 282 -3.79 10.52 -13.89
C LEU A 282 -4.16 9.04 -13.75
N LEU A 283 -4.71 8.66 -12.60
CA LEU A 283 -5.18 7.28 -12.38
C LEU A 283 -6.34 6.94 -13.32
N LYS A 284 -7.31 7.84 -13.51
CA LYS A 284 -8.42 7.63 -14.45
C LYS A 284 -7.92 7.40 -15.87
N ASP A 285 -6.98 8.22 -16.33
CA ASP A 285 -6.41 8.08 -17.67
C ASP A 285 -5.74 6.71 -17.86
N ALA A 286 -5.25 6.09 -16.77
CA ALA A 286 -4.66 4.77 -16.77
C ALA A 286 -5.69 3.62 -16.70
N ILE A 287 -6.63 3.66 -15.76
CA ILE A 287 -7.45 2.48 -15.42
C ILE A 287 -8.93 2.61 -15.75
N PHE A 288 -9.37 3.72 -16.36
CA PHE A 288 -10.79 3.95 -16.61
C PHE A 288 -11.41 2.87 -17.48
N ASP A 289 -12.58 2.40 -17.04
CA ASP A 289 -13.43 1.47 -17.75
C ASP A 289 -14.86 2.01 -17.66
N ALA A 290 -15.52 2.14 -18.81
CA ALA A 290 -16.91 2.64 -18.88
C ALA A 290 -17.87 1.78 -18.05
N GLU A 291 -17.62 0.49 -17.93
CA GLU A 291 -18.40 -0.42 -17.09
C GLU A 291 -18.26 -0.08 -15.59
N CYS A 292 -17.10 0.45 -15.21
CA CYS A 292 -16.77 0.87 -13.86
C CYS A 292 -16.90 2.39 -13.67
N ALA A 293 -17.48 3.11 -14.63
CA ALA A 293 -17.75 4.53 -14.50
C ALA A 293 -18.50 4.86 -13.19
N PRO A 294 -19.47 4.07 -12.70
CA PRO A 294 -20.07 4.30 -11.38
C PRO A 294 -19.06 4.30 -10.22
N CYS A 295 -18.01 3.46 -10.26
CA CYS A 295 -16.97 3.38 -9.24
C CYS A 295 -16.10 4.64 -9.23
N ILE A 296 -15.78 5.13 -10.42
CA ILE A 296 -14.84 6.22 -10.66
C ILE A 296 -15.52 7.60 -10.57
N LEU A 297 -16.79 7.70 -11.00
CA LEU A 297 -17.63 8.90 -10.95
C LEU A 297 -18.27 9.13 -9.59
N PHE A 298 -18.36 8.12 -8.72
CA PHE A 298 -18.59 8.35 -7.29
C PHE A 298 -17.56 9.35 -6.73
N GLY A 299 -16.33 9.37 -7.27
CA GLY A 299 -15.26 10.30 -6.89
C GLY A 299 -15.36 11.72 -7.43
N SER A 300 -16.09 11.97 -8.52
CA SER A 300 -16.14 13.33 -9.12
C SER A 300 -17.07 14.29 -8.38
N HIS A 301 -18.00 13.77 -7.57
CA HIS A 301 -18.77 14.60 -6.65
C HIS A 301 -18.75 14.01 -5.24
N LYS A 302 -17.76 14.47 -4.47
CA LYS A 302 -17.71 14.45 -3.00
C LYS A 302 -17.39 13.14 -2.28
N THR A 303 -17.49 11.92 -2.80
CA THR A 303 -17.64 10.75 -1.86
C THR A 303 -16.43 9.86 -1.53
N TRP A 304 -15.33 9.82 -2.29
CA TRP A 304 -14.19 8.96 -1.90
C TRP A 304 -13.47 9.46 -0.63
N PHE A 305 -13.45 10.77 -0.45
CA PHE A 305 -12.96 11.41 0.76
C PHE A 305 -14.08 11.92 1.68
N LYS A 306 -15.35 12.01 1.25
CA LYS A 306 -16.48 12.39 2.10
C LYS A 306 -17.51 11.26 2.18
N LEU A 307 -17.48 10.50 3.26
CA LEU A 307 -18.70 9.93 3.82
C LEU A 307 -18.71 10.26 5.31
N SER A 308 -18.85 11.55 5.58
CA SER A 308 -19.34 12.02 6.87
C SER A 308 -20.75 11.46 7.04
N TYR A 309 -20.97 10.74 8.14
CA TYR A 309 -22.20 10.66 8.92
C TYR A 309 -23.50 10.95 8.15
N HIS A 310 -24.27 9.90 7.91
CA HIS A 310 -25.72 10.02 7.96
C HIS A 310 -26.12 10.10 9.44
N GLU A 311 -26.63 11.25 9.87
CA GLU A 311 -27.91 11.27 10.57
C GLU A 311 -29.02 10.85 9.59
#